data_AF-R7IAK1-F1
#
_entry.id   AF-R7IAK1-F1
#
_cell.length_a   1.000
_cell.length_b   1.000
_cell.length_c   1.000
_cell.angle_alpha   90.00
_cell.angle_beta   90.00
_cell.angle_gamma   90.00
#
_symmetry.space_group_name_H-M   'P 1'
#
loop_
_entity.id
_entity.type
_entity.pdbx_description
1 polymer ?
#
loop_
_entity_poly.entity_id
_entity_poly.type
_entity_poly.pdbx_seq_one_letter_code
_entity_poly.pdbx_strand_id
1 'polypeptide(L)' 'MIWSTFHKIQKEAFSAIVFYGQETGTKSGKSFDELGVLLPIHQFENKMLHHLTAIDGLVLSCREEMIKTAGNDSLDL' A
#
# COMPACT_ATOMS: atom_id res chain seq x y z
N MET A 1 10.19 -4.97 0.95
CA MET A 1 8.97 -4.68 0.16
C MET A 1 8.15 -3.53 0.74
N ILE A 2 7.76 -3.55 2.02
CA ILE A 2 7.06 -2.40 2.65
C ILE A 2 7.87 -1.10 2.61
N TRP A 3 9.17 -1.17 2.91
CA TRP A 3 10.05 0.01 2.87
C TRP A 3 10.17 0.64 1.48
N SER A 4 10.14 -0.17 0.41
CA SER A 4 10.14 0.34 -0.97
C SER A 4 8.81 1.01 -1.32
N THR A 5 7.68 0.49 -0.84
CA THR A 5 6.36 1.10 -1.03
C THR A 5 6.27 2.42 -0.27
N PHE A 6 6.77 2.47 0.97
CA PHE A 6 6.91 3.71 1.74
C PHE A 6 7.70 4.77 0.97
N HIS A 7 8.86 4.39 0.43
CA HIS A 7 9.72 5.33 -0.29
C HIS A 7 9.08 5.85 -1.60
N LYS A 8 8.29 5.02 -2.29
CA LYS A 8 7.51 5.45 -3.46
C LYS A 8 6.39 6.43 -3.08
N ILE A 9 5.64 6.13 -2.01
CA ILE A 9 4.59 7.02 -1.50
C ILE A 9 5.19 8.36 -1.08
N GLN A 10 6.31 8.37 -0.36
CA GLN A 10 6.98 9.61 0.05
C GLN A 10 7.50 10.45 -1.13
N LYS A 11 7.89 9.83 -2.25
CA LYS A 11 8.29 10.57 -3.45
C LYS A 11 7.11 11.26 -4.15
N GLU A 12 5.97 10.58 -4.22
CA GLU A 12 4.76 11.09 -4.86
C GLU A 12 3.99 12.07 -3.95
N ALA A 13 4.05 11.81 -2.65
CA ALA A 13 3.25 12.43 -1.61
C ALA A 13 4.13 12.69 -0.37
N PHE A 14 5.04 13.66 -0.47
CA PHE A 14 6.05 13.98 0.56
C PHE A 14 5.48 14.25 1.96
N SER A 15 4.23 14.70 2.05
CA SER A 15 3.56 14.99 3.31
C SER A 15 2.66 13.86 3.80
N ALA A 16 2.57 12.75 3.07
CA ALA A 16 1.78 11.60 3.49
C ALA A 16 2.39 10.95 4.73
N ILE A 17 1.54 10.58 5.68
CA ILE A 17 1.94 9.78 6.83
C ILE A 17 1.55 8.33 6.53
N VAL A 18 2.51 7.41 6.60
CA VAL A 18 2.30 5.99 6.32
C VAL A 18 2.44 5.21 7.62
N PHE A 19 1.46 4.37 7.92
CA PHE A 19 1.42 3.48 9.07
C PHE A 19 1.47 2.03 8.59
N TYR A 20 2.26 1.21 9.26
CA TYR A 20 2.31 -0.22 9.02
C TYR A 20 1.97 -0.95 10.32
N GLY A 21 0.92 -1.74 10.29
CA GLY A 21 0.51 -2.63 11.38
C GLY A 21 0.72 -4.07 10.95
N GLN A 22 1.60 -4.80 11.62
CA GLN A 22 1.78 -6.23 11.37
C GLN A 22 0.66 -7.01 12.05
N GLU A 23 0.00 -7.92 11.30
CA GLU A 23 -1.11 -8.75 11.77
C GLU A 23 -2.30 -8.01 12.41
N THR A 24 -2.44 -6.69 12.19
CA THR A 24 -3.51 -5.89 12.79
C THR A 24 -4.85 -6.06 12.08
N GLY A 25 -4.85 -6.46 10.81
CA GLY A 25 -6.06 -6.66 10.02
C GLY A 25 -6.62 -8.06 10.22
N THR A 26 -7.91 -8.18 10.54
CA THR A 26 -8.60 -9.48 10.61
C THR A 26 -9.68 -9.57 9.56
N LYS A 27 -9.57 -10.53 8.62
CA LYS A 27 -10.61 -10.79 7.62
C LYS A 27 -10.87 -12.29 7.50
N SER A 28 -12.12 -12.71 7.68
CA SER A 28 -12.53 -14.12 7.61
C SER A 28 -11.71 -15.05 8.53
N GLY A 29 -11.30 -14.56 9.71
CA GLY A 29 -10.53 -15.33 10.70
C GLY A 29 -9.03 -15.47 10.41
N LYS A 30 -8.51 -14.83 9.36
CA LYS A 30 -7.07 -14.75 9.08
C LYS A 30 -6.54 -13.36 9.42
N SER A 31 -5.35 -13.31 10.03
CA SER A 31 -4.59 -12.09 10.26
C SER A 31 -3.84 -11.66 9.00
N PHE A 32 -3.78 -10.35 8.77
CA PHE A 32 -3.07 -9.73 7.66
C PHE A 32 -2.37 -8.46 8.15
N ASP A 33 -1.28 -8.12 7.47
CA ASP A 33 -0.62 -6.84 7.67
C ASP A 33 -1.44 -5.72 7.03
N GLU A 34 -1.56 -4.60 7.74
CA GLU A 34 -2.25 -3.40 7.28
C GLU A 34 -1.27 -2.28 6.96
N LEU A 35 -1.51 -1.61 5.85
CA LEU A 35 -0.80 -0.40 5.45
C LEU A 35 -1.81 0.75 5.35
N GLY A 36 -1.72 1.69 6.28
CA GLY A 36 -2.51 2.93 6.28
C GLY A 36 -1.73 4.08 5.67
N VAL A 37 -2.35 4.90 4.83
CA VAL A 37 -1.74 6.12 4.26
C VAL A 37 -2.68 7.29 4.52
N LEU A 38 -2.21 8.27 5.28
CA LEU A 38 -2.91 9.52 5.54
C LEU A 38 -2.35 10.61 4.62
N LEU A 39 -3.23 11.19 3.80
CA LEU A 39 -2.89 12.29 2.89
C LEU A 39 -3.40 13.61 3.49
N PRO A 40 -2.53 14.59 3.80
CA PRO A 40 -2.99 15.86 4.34
C PRO A 40 -3.75 16.66 3.27
N ILE A 41 -5.05 16.86 3.51
CA ILE A 41 -6.03 17.39 2.55
C ILE A 41 -5.55 18.71 1.91
N HIS A 42 -4.92 19.59 2.67
CA HIS A 42 -4.46 20.91 2.17
C HIS A 42 -3.43 20.84 1.03
N GLN A 43 -2.57 19.81 0.99
CA GLN A 43 -1.62 19.62 -0.11
C GLN A 43 -2.21 18.88 -1.31
N PHE A 44 -3.34 18.19 -1.10
CA PHE A 44 -3.99 17.36 -2.10
C PHE A 44 -5.22 18.06 -2.69
N GLU A 45 -5.71 19.13 -2.09
CA GLU A 45 -6.94 19.83 -2.46
C GLU A 45 -6.98 20.24 -3.93
N ASN A 46 -5.84 20.69 -4.48
CA ASN A 46 -5.73 21.12 -5.88
C ASN A 46 -5.65 19.96 -6.89
N LYS A 47 -5.36 18.72 -6.47
CA LYS A 47 -5.15 17.54 -7.35
C LYS A 47 -5.52 16.19 -6.69
N MET A 48 -6.55 16.19 -5.85
CA MET A 48 -6.88 15.06 -4.96
C MET A 48 -7.13 13.77 -5.75
N LEU A 49 -7.88 13.88 -6.84
CA LEU A 49 -8.22 12.76 -7.72
C LEU A 49 -6.98 12.14 -8.39
N HIS A 50 -6.02 12.97 -8.80
CA HIS A 50 -4.78 12.52 -9.44
C HIS A 50 -3.93 11.70 -8.46
N HIS A 51 -3.74 12.21 -7.25
CA HIS A 51 -2.96 11.51 -6.24
C HIS A 51 -3.66 10.27 -5.70
N LEU A 52 -4.99 10.28 -5.53
CA LEU A 52 -5.76 9.08 -5.19
C LEU A 52 -5.59 7.99 -6.25
N THR A 53 -5.65 8.35 -7.53
CA THR A 53 -5.47 7.41 -8.65
C THR A 53 -4.04 6.86 -8.68
N ALA A 54 -3.03 7.70 -8.46
CA ALA A 54 -1.64 7.29 -8.41
C ALA A 54 -1.35 6.32 -7.25
N ILE A 55 -1.89 6.62 -6.06
CA ILE A 55 -1.73 5.76 -4.88
C ILE A 55 -2.47 4.43 -5.05
N ASP A 56 -3.69 4.45 -5.58
CA ASP A 56 -4.45 3.21 -5.84
C ASP A 56 -3.70 2.30 -6.84
N GLY A 57 -3.14 2.88 -7.91
CA GLY A 57 -2.31 2.15 -8.86
C GLY A 57 -1.04 1.53 -8.24
N LEU A 58 -0.38 2.25 -7.32
CA LEU A 58 0.78 1.74 -6.59
C LEU A 58 0.41 0.59 -5.64
N VAL A 59 -0.72 0.70 -4.94
CA VAL A 59 -1.22 -0.35 -4.03
C VAL A 59 -1.64 -1.60 -4.81
N LEU A 60 -2.34 -1.44 -5.93
CA LEU A 60 -2.73 -2.55 -6.80
C LEU A 60 -1.51 -3.28 -7.35
N SER A 61 -0.50 -2.54 -7.83
CA SER A 61 0.76 -3.12 -8.33
C SER A 61 1.50 -3.88 -7.23
N CYS A 62 1.54 -3.34 -6.01
CA CYS A 62 2.12 -4.02 -4.85
C CYS A 62 1.38 -5.33 -4.54
N ARG A 63 0.04 -5.32 -4.62
CA ARG A 63 -0.78 -6.53 -4.41
C ARG A 63 -0.52 -7.58 -5.48
N GLU A 64 -0.41 -7.19 -6.75
CA GLU A 64 -0.09 -8.11 -7.84
C GLU A 64 1.29 -8.73 -7.71
N GLU A 65 2.31 -7.94 -7.32
CA GLU A 65 3.65 -8.46 -7.02
C GLU A 65 3.61 -9.46 -5.86
N MET A 66 2.88 -9.14 -4.77
CA MET A 66 2.73 -10.05 -3.63
C MET A 66 2.07 -11.38 -4.00
N ILE A 67 1.05 -11.35 -4.87
CA ILE A 67 0.40 -12.58 -5.36
C ILE A 67 1.37 -13.38 -6.24
N LYS A 68 2.14 -12.72 -7.11
CA LYS A 68 3.14 -13.39 -7.96
C LYS A 68 4.25 -14.04 -7.13
N THR A 69 4.75 -13.34 -6.11
CA THR A 69 5.78 -13.88 -5.21
C THR A 69 5.23 -15.03 -4.37
N ALA A 70 4.02 -14.91 -3.82
CA ALA A 70 3.38 -15.99 -3.06
C ALA A 70 2.98 -17.19 -3.93
N GLY A 71 2.64 -16.97 -5.21
CA GLY A 71 2.36 -18.03 -6.19
C GLY A 71 3.61 -18.82 -6.60
N ASN A 72 4.79 -18.22 -6.50
CA ASN A 72 6.06 -18.92 -6.72
C ASN A 72 6.48 -19.80 -5.52
N ASP A 73 5.94 -19.54 -4.33
CA ASP A 73 6.14 -20.37 -3.12
C ASP A 73 5.00 -21.41 -2.92
N SER A 74 4.02 -21.47 -3.82
CA SER A 74 2.86 -22.37 -3.73
C SER A 74 2.80 -23.45 -4.82
N LEU A 75 3.91 -23.70 -5.53
CA LEU A 75 4.07 -24.85 -6.43
C LEU A 75 5.04 -25.88 -5.82
N ASP A 76 4.72 -26.33 -4.61
CA ASP A 76 5.01 -27.70 -4.19
C ASP A 76 3.66 -28.32 -3.81
N LEU A 77 3.01 -28.95 -4.79
CA LEU A 77 1.82 -29.77 -4.63
C LEU A 77 2.01 -31.07 -5.41
#